data_AF-A0A164M922-F1
#
_entry.id   AF-A0A164M922-F1
#
_cell.length_a   1.000
_cell.length_b   1.000
_cell.length_c   1.000
_cell.angle_alpha   90.00
_cell.angle_beta   90.00
_cell.angle_gamma   90.00
#
_symmetry.space_group_name_H-M   'P 1'
#
loop_
_entity.id
_entity.type
_entity.pdbx_description
1 polymer ?
#
loop_
_entity_poly.entity_id
_entity_poly.type
_entity_poly.pdbx_seq_one_letter_code
_entity_poly.pdbx_strand_id
1 'polypeptide(L)'
;DDDGDTLVRWLVKVNSLSNRSAAIFEELGSHVPYRLRGSAESWYFSLPEANRLEAQVSWGSLRDTISAYYMNRSWIDKQRARARVARYREPGHAKETPSEYYIRKAELLNLLFNLSDSEIIMEIMNGAPAHWTSILTPHLCRDVVTFQASIKYHEDSLM
;
A
#
# COMPACT_ATOMS: atom_id res chain seq x y z
N ASP A 1 -13.97 6.69 -3.60
CA ASP A 1 -13.65 7.35 -2.32
C ASP A 1 -12.16 7.62 -2.27
N ASP A 2 -11.82 8.90 -2.25
CA ASP A 2 -10.48 9.45 -2.40
C ASP A 2 -9.66 9.28 -1.11
N ASP A 3 -9.34 8.03 -0.78
CA ASP A 3 -8.32 7.74 0.23
C ASP A 3 -7.12 7.12 -0.49
N GLY A 4 -5.98 7.80 -0.41
CA GLY A 4 -4.73 7.35 -1.01
C GLY A 4 -4.40 5.90 -0.68
N ASP A 5 -4.81 5.42 0.50
CA ASP A 5 -4.62 4.03 0.93
C ASP A 5 -5.37 3.02 0.06
N THR A 6 -6.54 3.40 -0.45
CA THR A 6 -7.35 2.53 -1.33
C THR A 6 -6.69 2.37 -2.70
N LEU A 7 -6.16 3.45 -3.26
CA LEU A 7 -5.41 3.43 -4.52
C LEU A 7 -4.17 2.54 -4.39
N VAL A 8 -3.45 2.68 -3.28
CA VAL A 8 -2.21 1.94 -3.00
C VAL A 8 -2.45 0.44 -2.90
N ARG A 9 -3.41 0.04 -2.06
CA ARG A 9 -3.80 -1.37 -1.94
C ARG A 9 -4.23 -1.96 -3.27
N TRP A 10 -4.98 -1.18 -4.05
CA TRP A 10 -5.43 -1.61 -5.36
C TRP A 10 -4.26 -1.80 -6.34
N LEU A 11 -3.31 -0.86 -6.41
CA LEU A 11 -2.11 -0.96 -7.25
C LEU A 11 -1.26 -2.19 -6.90
N VAL A 12 -1.05 -2.47 -5.61
CA VAL A 12 -0.29 -3.65 -5.16
C VAL A 12 -0.98 -4.95 -5.61
N LYS A 13 -2.31 -5.03 -5.49
CA LYS A 13 -3.07 -6.21 -5.93
C LYS A 13 -2.94 -6.43 -7.44
N VAL A 14 -3.06 -5.38 -8.25
CA VAL A 14 -2.96 -5.51 -9.71
C VAL A 14 -1.52 -5.82 -10.13
N ASN A 15 -0.50 -5.22 -9.49
CA ASN A 15 0.91 -5.59 -9.70
C ASN A 15 1.18 -7.07 -9.42
N SER A 16 0.60 -7.62 -8.34
CA SER A 16 0.74 -9.05 -8.03
C SER A 16 0.11 -9.93 -9.12
N LEU A 17 -1.04 -9.52 -9.65
CA LEU A 17 -1.72 -10.22 -10.74
C LEU A 17 -0.91 -10.13 -12.04
N SER A 18 -0.33 -8.96 -12.35
CA SER A 18 0.43 -8.72 -13.56
C SER A 18 1.69 -9.56 -13.65
N ASN A 19 2.26 -9.97 -12.52
CA ASN A 19 3.47 -10.81 -12.49
C ASN A 19 3.21 -12.28 -12.82
N ARG A 20 1.95 -12.70 -13.03
CA ARG A 20 1.61 -14.11 -13.29
C ARG A 20 1.98 -14.58 -14.70
N SER A 21 1.85 -13.73 -15.71
CA SER A 21 2.28 -14.03 -17.08
C SER A 21 2.35 -12.75 -17.93
N ALA A 22 3.11 -12.79 -19.03
CA ALA A 22 3.16 -11.70 -20.00
C ALA A 22 1.78 -11.40 -20.62
N ALA A 23 0.99 -12.44 -20.90
CA ALA A 23 -0.37 -12.28 -21.43
C ALA A 23 -1.27 -11.52 -20.44
N ILE A 24 -1.23 -11.87 -19.15
CA ILE A 24 -2.00 -11.15 -18.12
C ILE A 24 -1.51 -9.70 -18.01
N PHE A 25 -0.20 -9.48 -18.07
CA PHE A 25 0.36 -8.12 -18.05
C PHE A 25 -0.17 -7.23 -19.18
N GLU A 26 -0.32 -7.77 -20.40
CA GLU A 26 -0.90 -7.05 -21.55
C GLU A 26 -2.43 -6.86 -21.38
N GLU A 27 -3.16 -7.94 -21.10
CA GLU A 27 -4.63 -7.92 -20.95
C GLU A 27 -5.11 -6.98 -19.84
N LEU A 28 -4.34 -6.83 -18.76
CA LEU A 28 -4.68 -5.90 -17.70
C LEU A 28 -4.70 -4.44 -18.18
N GLY A 29 -3.87 -4.07 -19.16
CA GLY A 29 -3.88 -2.73 -19.76
C GLY A 29 -5.22 -2.40 -20.39
N SER A 30 -5.83 -3.36 -21.09
CA SER A 30 -7.11 -3.18 -21.77
C SER A 30 -8.31 -3.35 -20.85
N HIS A 31 -8.26 -4.22 -19.83
CA HIS A 31 -9.43 -4.51 -18.99
C HIS A 31 -9.59 -3.62 -17.77
N VAL A 32 -8.50 -3.22 -17.13
CA VAL A 32 -8.54 -2.44 -15.88
C VAL A 32 -9.26 -1.10 -16.02
N PRO A 33 -9.11 -0.32 -17.11
CA PRO A 33 -9.77 0.98 -17.21
C PRO A 33 -11.29 0.91 -17.14
N TYR A 34 -11.89 -0.16 -17.70
CA TYR A 34 -13.34 -0.40 -17.64
C TYR A 34 -13.83 -0.92 -16.29
N ARG A 35 -12.92 -1.14 -15.34
CA ARG A 35 -13.24 -1.50 -13.94
C ARG A 35 -13.08 -0.32 -12.99
N LEU A 36 -12.59 0.83 -13.47
CA LEU A 36 -12.57 2.07 -12.70
C LEU A 36 -14.00 2.50 -12.38
N ARG A 37 -14.17 3.28 -11.30
CA ARG A 37 -15.48 3.76 -10.85
C ARG A 37 -15.39 5.20 -10.37
N GLY A 38 -16.49 5.93 -10.49
CA GLY A 38 -16.62 7.28 -9.95
C GLY A 38 -15.61 8.24 -10.58
N SER A 39 -14.92 9.03 -9.75
CA SER A 39 -13.96 10.05 -10.23
C SER A 39 -12.81 9.46 -11.06
N ALA A 40 -12.38 8.23 -10.78
CA ALA A 40 -11.33 7.57 -11.55
C ALA A 40 -11.76 7.21 -12.98
N GLU A 41 -13.00 6.74 -13.12
CA GLU A 41 -13.58 6.46 -14.43
C GLU A 41 -13.78 7.75 -15.23
N SER A 42 -14.38 8.77 -14.61
CA SER A 42 -14.59 10.07 -15.26
C SER A 42 -13.28 10.71 -15.71
N TRP A 43 -12.23 10.64 -14.87
CA TRP A 43 -10.89 11.10 -15.25
C TRP A 43 -10.35 10.32 -16.45
N TYR A 44 -10.36 8.98 -16.41
CA TYR A 44 -9.76 8.16 -17.47
C TYR A 44 -10.42 8.42 -18.82
N PHE A 45 -11.75 8.50 -18.86
CA PHE A 45 -12.49 8.78 -20.10
C PHE A 45 -12.45 10.24 -20.55
N SER A 46 -11.95 11.16 -19.71
CA SER A 46 -11.66 12.54 -20.13
C SER A 46 -10.36 12.69 -20.93
N LEU A 47 -9.44 11.71 -20.85
CA LEU A 47 -8.17 11.73 -21.58
C LEU A 47 -8.42 11.62 -23.10
N PRO A 48 -7.58 12.23 -23.96
CA PRO A 48 -7.64 12.00 -25.40
C PRO A 48 -7.51 10.52 -25.76
N GLU A 49 -8.10 10.12 -26.90
CA GLU A 49 -8.10 8.72 -27.34
C GLU A 49 -6.68 8.16 -27.48
N ALA A 50 -5.75 8.93 -28.04
CA ALA A 50 -4.35 8.53 -28.18
C ALA A 50 -3.72 8.15 -26.83
N ASN A 51 -3.93 8.96 -25.78
CA ASN A 51 -3.43 8.68 -24.44
C ASN A 51 -4.08 7.44 -23.84
N ARG A 52 -5.37 7.21 -24.09
CA ARG A 52 -6.05 5.98 -23.63
C ARG A 52 -5.51 4.74 -24.33
N LEU A 53 -5.24 4.81 -25.63
CA LEU A 53 -4.65 3.71 -26.40
C LEU A 53 -3.24 3.38 -25.90
N GLU A 54 -2.41 4.39 -25.66
CA GLU A 54 -1.08 4.22 -25.05
C GLU A 54 -1.18 3.57 -23.66
N ALA A 55 -2.11 4.04 -22.83
CA ALA A 55 -2.34 3.45 -21.51
C ALA A 55 -2.82 1.98 -21.60
N GLN A 56 -3.57 1.61 -22.64
CA GLN A 56 -4.12 0.26 -22.80
C GLN A 56 -3.12 -0.79 -23.31
N VAL A 57 -1.91 -0.39 -23.72
CA VAL A 57 -0.88 -1.31 -24.25
C VAL A 57 -0.51 -2.41 -23.25
N SER A 58 -0.40 -2.06 -21.97
CA SER A 58 -0.04 -3.01 -20.92
C SER A 58 -0.38 -2.46 -19.55
N TRP A 59 -0.31 -3.32 -18.53
CA TRP A 59 -0.39 -2.89 -17.14
C TRP A 59 0.67 -1.84 -16.80
N GLY A 60 1.89 -1.97 -17.33
CA GLY A 60 2.96 -0.99 -17.11
C GLY A 60 2.56 0.40 -17.60
N SER A 61 2.12 0.50 -18.86
CA SER A 61 1.68 1.76 -19.47
C SER A 61 0.48 2.38 -18.74
N LEU A 62 -0.50 1.54 -18.37
CA LEU A 62 -1.66 1.99 -17.61
C LEU A 62 -1.26 2.51 -16.23
N ARG A 63 -0.43 1.75 -15.51
CA ARG A 63 0.05 2.11 -14.18
C ARG A 63 0.81 3.42 -14.22
N ASP A 64 1.66 3.62 -15.22
CA ASP A 64 2.43 4.85 -15.36
C ASP A 64 1.49 6.05 -15.63
N THR A 65 0.45 5.86 -16.44
CA THR A 65 -0.60 6.87 -16.69
C THR A 65 -1.39 7.22 -15.41
N ILE A 66 -1.79 6.21 -14.64
CA ILE A 66 -2.48 6.39 -13.35
C ILE A 66 -1.57 7.10 -12.34
N SER A 67 -0.31 6.69 -12.27
CA SER A 67 0.67 7.24 -11.34
C SER A 67 1.00 8.69 -11.66
N ALA A 68 1.12 9.05 -12.95
CA ALA A 68 1.37 10.41 -13.37
C ALA A 68 0.27 11.39 -12.94
N TYR A 69 -0.99 10.95 -12.89
CA TYR A 69 -2.11 11.78 -12.48
C TYR A 69 -2.34 11.77 -10.97
N TYR A 70 -2.49 10.58 -10.36
CA TYR A 70 -2.88 10.44 -8.96
C TYR A 70 -1.70 10.47 -7.98
N MET A 71 -0.51 10.08 -8.42
CA MET A 71 0.69 9.97 -7.57
C MET A 71 1.73 11.03 -7.94
N ASN A 72 1.28 12.27 -8.14
CA ASN A 72 2.19 13.38 -8.36
C ASN A 72 3.10 13.63 -7.14
N ARG A 73 4.15 14.44 -7.31
CA ARG A 73 5.14 14.72 -6.26
C ARG A 73 4.51 15.17 -4.93
N SER A 74 3.49 16.04 -4.98
CA SER A 74 2.80 16.50 -3.78
C SER A 74 2.09 15.36 -3.04
N TRP A 75 1.46 14.45 -3.79
CA TRP A 75 0.85 13.26 -3.22
C TRP A 75 1.91 12.35 -2.58
N ILE A 76 3.02 12.07 -3.28
CA ILE A 76 4.12 11.24 -2.75
C ILE A 76 4.68 11.84 -1.46
N ASP A 77 4.93 13.15 -1.43
CA ASP A 77 5.47 13.83 -0.24
C ASP A 77 4.50 13.76 0.94
N LYS A 78 3.19 13.95 0.70
CA LYS A 78 2.15 13.78 1.72
C LYS A 78 2.08 12.36 2.25
N GLN A 79 2.12 11.36 1.37
CA GLN A 79 2.06 9.96 1.76
C GLN A 79 3.31 9.53 2.52
N ARG A 80 4.50 10.02 2.14
CA ARG A 80 5.75 9.77 2.89
C ARG A 80 5.68 10.35 4.29
N ALA A 81 5.15 11.57 4.43
CA ALA A 81 4.92 12.17 5.74
C ALA A 81 3.94 11.33 6.57
N ARG A 82 2.81 10.92 5.98
CA ARG A 82 1.79 10.05 6.62
C ARG A 82 2.39 8.73 7.09
N ALA A 83 3.12 8.03 6.23
CA ALA A 83 3.72 6.73 6.54
C ALA A 83 4.67 6.78 7.74
N ARG A 84 5.48 7.84 7.84
CA ARG A 84 6.44 8.04 8.95
C ARG A 84 5.74 8.35 10.28
N VAL A 85 4.68 9.14 10.24
CA VAL A 85 3.98 9.56 11.47
C VAL A 85 2.85 8.63 11.88
N ALA A 86 2.48 7.66 11.04
CA ALA A 86 1.41 6.70 11.29
C ALA A 86 1.65 5.93 12.59
N ARG A 87 0.65 5.95 13.49
CA ARG A 87 0.71 5.30 14.81
C ARG A 87 -0.45 4.34 15.03
N TYR A 88 -0.25 3.41 15.95
CA TYR A 88 -1.29 2.50 16.42
C TYR A 88 -2.45 3.30 17.03
N ARG A 89 -3.67 3.00 16.58
CA ARG A 89 -4.92 3.63 16.98
C ARG A 89 -4.91 5.17 16.85
N GLU A 90 -4.25 5.67 15.81
CA GLU A 90 -4.29 7.09 15.49
C GLU A 90 -5.71 7.57 15.09
N PRO A 91 -5.97 8.89 15.05
CA PRO A 91 -7.28 9.39 14.62
C PRO A 91 -7.72 8.80 13.27
N GLY A 92 -8.95 8.28 13.21
CA GLY A 92 -9.47 7.53 12.05
C GLY A 92 -9.27 6.01 12.12
N HIS A 93 -8.36 5.54 12.98
CA HIS A 93 -8.04 4.12 13.17
C HIS A 93 -8.16 3.69 14.65
N ALA A 94 -8.93 4.42 15.47
CA ALA A 94 -8.98 4.22 16.92
C ALA A 94 -9.40 2.81 17.40
N LYS A 95 -10.06 2.02 16.55
CA LYS A 95 -10.50 0.65 16.84
C LYS A 95 -9.61 -0.43 16.20
N GLU A 96 -8.53 -0.04 15.54
CA GLU A 96 -7.69 -1.01 14.85
C GLU A 96 -7.05 -1.99 15.84
N THR A 97 -6.95 -3.26 15.43
CA THR A 97 -6.18 -4.27 16.15
C THR A 97 -4.67 -4.12 15.87
N PRO A 98 -3.80 -4.71 16.71
CA PRO A 98 -2.36 -4.77 16.44
C PRO A 98 -2.02 -5.31 15.05
N SER A 99 -2.73 -6.35 14.58
CA SER A 99 -2.55 -6.90 13.24
C SER A 99 -2.98 -5.92 12.15
N GLU A 100 -4.10 -5.23 12.33
CA GLU A 100 -4.61 -4.24 11.37
C GLU A 100 -3.66 -3.05 11.23
N TYR A 101 -3.10 -2.58 12.35
CA TYR A 101 -2.07 -1.54 12.36
C TYR A 101 -0.82 -1.96 11.60
N TYR A 102 -0.30 -3.17 11.86
CA TYR A 102 0.84 -3.71 11.13
C TYR A 102 0.58 -3.71 9.62
N ILE A 103 -0.57 -4.26 9.18
CA ILE A 103 -0.92 -4.34 7.76
C ILE A 103 -0.97 -2.94 7.13
N ARG A 104 -1.70 -2.01 7.76
CA ARG A 104 -1.85 -0.65 7.26
C ARG A 104 -0.52 0.09 7.14
N LYS A 105 0.32 0.02 8.16
CA LYS A 105 1.61 0.73 8.15
C LYS A 105 2.63 0.06 7.22
N ALA A 106 2.66 -1.27 7.15
CA ALA A 106 3.53 -2.00 6.22
C ALA A 106 3.17 -1.71 4.75
N GLU A 107 1.88 -1.60 4.42
CA GLU A 107 1.44 -1.22 3.07
C GLU A 107 1.93 0.18 2.65
N LEU A 108 1.85 1.16 3.56
CA LEU A 108 2.36 2.51 3.32
C LEU A 108 3.88 2.53 3.14
N LEU A 109 4.61 1.78 3.97
CA LEU A 109 6.07 1.71 3.93
C LEU A 109 6.56 1.07 2.63
N ASN A 110 6.02 -0.10 2.27
CA ASN A 110 6.41 -0.86 1.08
C ASN A 110 6.11 -0.14 -0.24
N LEU A 111 5.11 0.76 -0.25
CA LEU A 111 4.83 1.56 -1.43
C LEU A 111 5.89 2.65 -1.65
N LEU A 112 6.27 3.36 -0.58
CA LEU A 112 6.94 4.65 -0.68
C LEU A 112 8.45 4.57 -0.48
N PHE A 113 8.92 3.45 0.06
CA PHE A 113 10.29 3.21 0.47
C PHE A 113 10.74 1.81 0.07
N ASN A 114 12.03 1.67 -0.19
CA ASN A 114 12.68 0.38 -0.39
C ASN A 114 13.42 0.00 0.91
N LEU A 115 12.66 -0.47 1.90
CA LEU A 115 13.18 -0.82 3.23
C LEU A 115 13.46 -2.32 3.32
N SER A 116 14.47 -2.67 4.08
CA SER A 116 14.71 -4.03 4.54
C SER A 116 13.68 -4.44 5.61
N ASP A 117 13.54 -5.75 5.83
CA ASP A 117 12.64 -6.29 6.84
C ASP A 117 12.88 -5.70 8.24
N SER A 118 14.15 -5.52 8.63
CA SER A 118 14.50 -4.93 9.93
C SER A 118 14.09 -3.46 10.02
N GLU A 119 14.24 -2.70 8.95
CA GLU A 119 13.78 -1.30 8.86
C GLU A 119 12.25 -1.22 8.93
N ILE A 120 11.53 -2.12 8.25
CA ILE A 120 10.07 -2.20 8.35
C ILE A 120 9.66 -2.49 9.79
N ILE A 121 10.21 -3.52 10.42
CA ILE A 121 9.91 -3.88 11.82
C ILE A 121 10.16 -2.68 12.74
N MET A 122 11.29 -2.00 12.58
CA MET A 122 11.63 -0.81 13.38
C MET A 122 10.62 0.32 13.17
N GLU A 123 10.24 0.62 11.92
CA GLU A 123 9.24 1.65 11.63
C GLU A 123 7.86 1.29 12.21
N ILE A 124 7.45 0.01 12.17
CA ILE A 124 6.23 -0.44 12.84
C ILE A 124 6.32 -0.17 14.34
N MET A 125 7.42 -0.58 14.99
CA MET A 125 7.62 -0.41 16.42
C MET A 125 7.71 1.06 16.85
N ASN A 126 8.24 1.95 16.00
CA ASN A 126 8.30 3.40 16.28
C ASN A 126 6.92 4.05 16.44
N GLY A 127 5.88 3.48 15.81
CA GLY A 127 4.50 3.95 15.97
C GLY A 127 3.66 3.12 16.93
N ALA A 128 4.26 2.10 17.56
CA ALA A 128 3.60 1.21 18.50
C ALA A 128 3.74 1.69 19.96
N PRO A 129 2.84 1.28 20.87
CA PRO A 129 3.00 1.48 22.29
C PRO A 129 4.29 0.84 22.86
N ALA A 130 4.89 1.48 23.87
CA ALA A 130 6.16 1.02 24.44
C ALA A 130 6.10 -0.41 25.02
N HIS A 131 4.95 -0.86 25.54
CA HIS A 131 4.79 -2.20 26.11
C HIS A 131 4.89 -3.31 25.06
N TRP A 132 4.71 -3.01 23.77
CA TRP A 132 4.88 -4.00 22.71
C TRP A 132 6.31 -4.53 22.63
N THR A 133 7.31 -3.69 22.94
CA THR A 133 8.72 -4.06 22.86
C THR A 133 9.05 -5.25 23.76
N SER A 134 8.48 -5.29 24.96
CA SER A 134 8.69 -6.38 25.92
C SER A 134 7.94 -7.67 25.58
N ILE A 135 6.88 -7.58 24.78
CA ILE A 135 6.06 -8.74 24.38
C ILE A 135 6.62 -9.33 23.08
N LEU A 136 6.81 -8.49 22.06
CA LEU A 136 7.21 -8.91 20.72
C LEU A 136 8.71 -9.18 20.60
N THR A 137 9.53 -8.55 21.44
CA THR A 137 10.98 -8.73 21.45
C THR A 137 11.59 -8.57 20.04
N PRO A 138 11.40 -7.41 19.38
CA PRO A 138 11.57 -7.26 17.93
C PRO A 138 12.98 -7.59 17.42
N HIS A 139 14.01 -7.48 18.26
CA HIS A 139 15.39 -7.86 17.90
C HIS A 139 15.57 -9.37 17.64
N LEU A 140 14.61 -10.22 18.05
CA LEU A 140 14.60 -11.66 17.76
C LEU A 140 13.86 -11.99 16.45
N CYS A 141 13.09 -11.05 15.91
CA CYS A 141 12.37 -11.25 14.66
C CYS A 141 13.34 -11.05 13.48
N ARG A 142 13.56 -12.11 12.70
CA ARG A 142 14.51 -12.12 11.58
C ARG A 142 13.94 -11.56 10.29
N ASP A 143 12.63 -11.62 10.15
CA ASP A 143 11.89 -11.22 8.96
C ASP A 143 10.49 -10.72 9.34
N VAL A 144 9.86 -9.99 8.42
CA VAL A 144 8.54 -9.39 8.62
C VAL A 144 7.43 -10.44 8.81
N VAL A 145 7.59 -11.64 8.27
CA VAL A 145 6.61 -12.73 8.36
C VAL A 145 6.55 -13.27 9.79
N THR A 146 7.70 -13.54 10.38
CA THR A 146 7.84 -13.99 11.77
C THR A 146 7.34 -12.92 12.74
N PHE A 147 7.65 -11.65 12.47
CA PHE A 147 7.15 -10.52 13.26
C PHE A 147 5.62 -10.41 13.19
N GLN A 148 5.03 -10.49 12.00
CA GLN A 148 3.59 -10.48 11.82
C GLN A 148 2.90 -11.65 12.54
N ALA A 149 3.48 -12.85 12.48
CA ALA A 149 2.98 -14.02 13.20
C ALA A 149 3.03 -13.80 14.73
N SER A 150 4.09 -13.19 15.24
CA SER A 150 4.23 -12.82 16.66
C SER A 150 3.17 -11.81 17.11
N ILE A 151 2.91 -10.76 16.29
CA ILE A 151 1.82 -9.81 16.54
C ILE A 151 0.49 -10.53 16.63
N LYS A 152 0.21 -11.45 15.70
CA LYS A 152 -1.06 -12.18 15.70
C LYS A 152 -1.19 -13.11 16.91
N TYR A 153 -0.12 -13.78 17.28
CA TYR A 153 -0.09 -14.70 18.43
C TYR A 153 -0.30 -13.95 19.76
N HIS A 154 0.23 -12.73 19.88
CA HIS A 154 0.11 -11.90 21.08
C HIS A 154 -0.97 -10.82 20.99
N GLU A 155 -1.91 -10.91 20.03
CA GLU A 155 -2.82 -9.81 19.68
C GLU A 155 -3.60 -9.27 20.89
N ASP A 156 -4.16 -10.15 21.73
CA ASP A 156 -4.90 -9.76 22.93
C ASP A 156 -4.01 -9.05 23.97
N SER A 157 -2.77 -9.51 24.14
CA SER A 157 -1.80 -8.90 25.06
C SER A 157 -1.26 -7.56 24.58
N LEU A 158 -1.38 -7.27 23.29
CA LEU A 158 -0.92 -6.04 22.65
C LEU A 158 -2.01 -4.96 22.58
N MET A 159 -3.28 -5.31 22.81
CA MET A 159 -4.43 -4.40 22.70
C MET A 159 -4.46 -3.26 23.72
#